data_AF-A0A612WL52-F1
#
_entry.id   AF-A0A612WL52-F1
#
_cell.length_a   1.000
_cell.length_b   1.000
_cell.length_c   1.000
_cell.angle_alpha   90.00
_cell.angle_beta   90.00
_cell.angle_gamma   90.00
#
_symmetry.space_group_name_H-M   'P 1'
#
loop_
_entity.id
_entity.type
_entity.pdbx_description
1 polymer ?
#
loop_
_entity_poly.entity_id
_entity_poly.type
_entity_poly.pdbx_seq_one_letter_code
_entity_poly.pdbx_strand_id
1 'polypeptide(L)'
;VSAIQRTESGANAGGGNKTDRNPDYEHTLDTLDVEIAMATLPMDFNIYELPGSVYRRAKEIVKKKESPFKEWSAALRATPGILDYSRAAIFALIRSAHPEFYHYPGRLQGYINANLTETDHENPTEEALTAARHTPEKDAVEEANRQLAAARGEYVEGISDPNDPK
;
A
#
# COMPACT_ATOMS: atom_id res chain seq x y z
N VAL A 1 1.83 22.24 17.30
CA VAL A 1 1.81 20.84 17.76
C VAL A 1 0.55 20.22 17.19
N SER A 2 0.66 19.33 16.20
CA SER A 2 -0.52 18.58 15.72
C SER A 2 -1.13 17.80 16.87
N ALA A 3 -2.45 17.78 16.97
CA ALA A 3 -3.13 17.06 18.04
C ALA A 3 -2.80 15.56 17.93
N ILE A 4 -2.38 14.96 19.04
CA ILE A 4 -2.10 13.52 19.10
C ILE A 4 -3.40 12.78 18.78
N GLN A 5 -3.39 12.00 17.70
CA GLN A 5 -4.50 11.13 17.37
C GLN A 5 -4.48 9.89 18.27
N ARG A 6 -5.66 9.43 18.66
CA ARG A 6 -5.82 8.30 19.56
C ARG A 6 -6.75 7.25 18.99
N THR A 7 -6.47 6.00 19.31
CA THR A 7 -7.39 4.89 19.07
C THR A 7 -8.65 5.06 19.93
N GLU A 8 -9.69 4.28 19.68
CA GLU A 8 -10.91 4.29 20.52
C GLU A 8 -10.62 3.92 21.98
N SER A 9 -9.61 3.08 22.23
CA SER A 9 -9.15 2.72 23.58
C SER A 9 -8.29 3.80 24.25
N GLY A 10 -7.99 4.90 23.55
CA GLY A 10 -7.18 6.01 24.04
C GLY A 10 -5.66 5.81 23.87
N ALA A 11 -5.21 4.74 23.23
CA ALA A 11 -3.80 4.55 22.90
C ALA A 11 -3.32 5.58 21.86
N ASN A 12 -2.02 5.88 21.83
CA ASN A 12 -1.46 6.74 20.80
C ASN A 12 -1.58 6.06 19.43
N ALA A 13 -2.20 6.74 18.47
CA ALA A 13 -2.34 6.23 17.10
C ALA A 13 -1.08 6.44 16.26
N GLY A 14 -0.10 7.21 16.73
CA GLY A 14 1.11 7.56 15.99
C GLY A 14 0.95 8.82 15.15
N GLY A 15 1.73 8.90 14.07
CA GLY A 15 1.76 10.03 13.12
C GLY A 15 2.87 11.04 13.40
N GLY A 16 3.81 10.68 14.27
CA GLY A 16 5.00 11.51 14.56
C GLY A 16 6.23 11.09 13.77
N ASN A 17 6.23 9.88 13.22
CA ASN A 17 7.33 9.34 12.45
C ASN A 17 7.18 9.70 10.96
N LYS A 18 8.32 9.79 10.27
CA LYS A 18 8.32 9.79 8.81
C LYS A 18 7.90 8.43 8.29
N THR A 19 7.19 8.44 7.17
CA THR A 19 6.79 7.22 6.46
C THR A 19 7.13 7.36 4.97
N ASP A 20 6.98 6.28 4.21
CA ASP A 20 7.07 6.19 2.74
C ASP A 20 6.11 7.13 1.96
N ARG A 21 5.25 7.85 2.66
CA ARG A 21 4.34 8.84 2.09
C ARG A 21 5.10 10.12 1.75
N ASN A 22 4.53 10.88 0.80
CA ASN A 22 5.01 12.24 0.53
C ASN A 22 5.00 13.07 1.83
N PRO A 23 6.09 13.77 2.19
CA PRO A 23 6.16 14.58 3.42
C PRO A 23 5.08 15.65 3.57
N ASP A 24 4.50 16.12 2.46
CA ASP A 24 3.41 17.11 2.45
C ASP A 24 2.03 16.46 2.64
N TYR A 25 1.95 15.13 2.67
CA TYR A 25 0.72 14.39 2.90
C TYR A 25 0.41 14.28 4.40
N GLU A 26 -0.65 14.97 4.83
CA GLU A 26 -1.12 14.87 6.21
C GLU A 26 -1.77 13.50 6.47
N HIS A 27 -1.05 12.62 7.17
CA HIS A 27 -1.57 11.30 7.53
C HIS A 27 -2.33 11.30 8.86
N THR A 28 -3.61 11.03 8.77
CA THR A 28 -4.58 10.92 9.87
C THR A 28 -5.38 9.63 9.79
N LEU A 29 -6.13 9.31 10.85
CA LEU A 29 -7.02 8.15 10.86
C LEU A 29 -8.08 8.22 9.72
N ASP A 30 -8.50 9.43 9.32
CA ASP A 30 -9.45 9.58 8.21
C ASP A 30 -8.78 9.33 6.86
N THR A 31 -7.53 9.75 6.69
CA THR A 31 -6.78 9.42 5.47
C THR A 31 -6.35 7.95 5.43
N LEU A 32 -6.08 7.35 6.59
CA LEU A 32 -5.84 5.92 6.75
C LEU A 32 -7.04 5.11 6.25
N ASP A 33 -8.27 5.52 6.55
CA ASP A 33 -9.46 4.82 6.04
C ASP A 33 -9.53 4.81 4.51
N VAL A 34 -9.08 5.89 3.86
CA VAL A 34 -8.99 5.93 2.40
C VAL A 34 -7.91 4.96 1.89
N GLU A 35 -6.74 4.92 2.54
CA GLU A 35 -5.67 3.97 2.22
C GLU A 35 -6.10 2.51 2.40
N ILE A 36 -6.78 2.19 3.50
CA ILE A 36 -7.34 0.85 3.76
C ILE A 36 -8.35 0.50 2.66
N ALA A 37 -9.27 1.42 2.34
CA ALA A 37 -10.24 1.18 1.27
C ALA A 37 -9.57 0.93 -0.09
N MET A 38 -8.52 1.68 -0.42
CA MET A 38 -7.72 1.47 -1.64
C MET A 38 -7.05 0.09 -1.65
N ALA A 39 -6.49 -0.35 -0.52
CA ALA A 39 -5.83 -1.66 -0.41
C ALA A 39 -6.79 -2.84 -0.62
N THR A 40 -8.09 -2.68 -0.31
CA THR A 40 -9.13 -3.71 -0.55
C THR A 40 -9.56 -3.85 -2.02
N LEU A 41 -9.14 -2.93 -2.90
CA LEU A 41 -9.48 -3.02 -4.32
C LEU A 41 -8.69 -4.16 -5.00
N PRO A 42 -9.30 -4.90 -5.92
CA PRO A 42 -8.68 -6.08 -6.54
C PRO A 42 -7.60 -5.74 -7.58
N MET A 43 -7.46 -4.46 -7.93
CA MET A 43 -6.52 -3.99 -8.97
C MET A 43 -5.21 -3.49 -8.38
N ASP A 44 -4.15 -3.67 -9.16
CA ASP A 44 -2.81 -3.20 -8.85
C ASP A 44 -2.62 -1.77 -9.37
N PHE A 45 -1.84 -0.96 -8.67
CA PHE A 45 -1.54 0.42 -9.03
C PHE A 45 -0.33 0.95 -8.27
N ASN A 46 0.20 2.10 -8.71
CA ASN A 46 1.26 2.79 -8.00
C ASN A 46 0.71 3.31 -6.66
N ILE A 47 1.09 2.68 -5.55
CA ILE A 47 0.64 3.09 -4.22
C ILE A 47 1.13 4.49 -3.80
N TYR A 48 2.10 5.08 -4.51
CA TYR A 48 2.60 6.44 -4.27
C TYR A 48 1.96 7.49 -5.18
N GLU A 49 1.39 7.06 -6.31
CA GLU A 49 0.71 7.92 -7.29
C GLU A 49 -0.71 7.43 -7.50
N LEU A 50 -1.57 7.84 -6.58
CA LEU A 50 -2.92 7.31 -6.46
C LEU A 50 -3.80 7.78 -7.64
N PRO A 51 -4.27 6.87 -8.52
CA PRO A 51 -5.10 7.26 -9.64
C PRO A 51 -6.42 7.90 -9.15
N GLY A 52 -6.86 8.99 -9.77
CA GLY A 52 -8.06 9.72 -9.32
C GLY A 52 -9.34 8.87 -9.30
N SER A 53 -9.45 7.87 -10.17
CA SER A 53 -10.56 6.89 -10.16
C SER A 53 -10.52 5.96 -8.95
N VAL A 54 -9.33 5.45 -8.61
CA VAL A 54 -9.08 4.62 -7.42
C VAL A 54 -9.41 5.40 -6.15
N TYR A 55 -8.89 6.62 -6.03
CA TYR A 55 -9.16 7.48 -4.88
C TYR A 55 -10.66 7.79 -4.72
N ARG A 56 -11.36 8.11 -5.82
CA ARG A 56 -12.81 8.34 -5.78
C ARG A 56 -13.58 7.10 -5.31
N ARG A 57 -13.22 5.92 -5.83
CA ARG A 57 -13.87 4.66 -5.43
C ARG A 57 -13.61 4.35 -3.96
N ALA A 58 -12.40 4.55 -3.46
CA ALA A 58 -12.07 4.36 -2.06
C ALA A 58 -12.90 5.26 -1.15
N LYS A 59 -13.09 6.54 -1.49
CA LYS A 59 -13.97 7.44 -0.73
C LYS A 59 -15.43 6.97 -0.68
N GLU A 60 -15.93 6.36 -1.76
CA GLU A 60 -17.28 5.77 -1.75
C GLU A 60 -17.36 4.55 -0.83
N ILE A 61 -16.35 3.68 -0.86
CA ILE A 61 -16.22 2.51 0.03
C ILE A 61 -16.23 2.95 1.49
N VAL A 62 -15.43 3.96 1.84
CA VAL A 62 -15.40 4.56 3.19
C VAL A 62 -16.78 5.08 3.58
N LYS A 63 -17.39 5.90 2.72
CA LYS A 63 -18.72 6.49 2.97
C LYS A 63 -19.81 5.45 3.18
N LYS A 64 -19.81 4.39 2.38
CA LYS A 64 -20.81 3.30 2.43
C LYS A 64 -20.46 2.22 3.44
N LYS A 65 -19.27 2.27 4.05
CA LYS A 65 -18.73 1.22 4.94
C LYS A 65 -18.80 -0.16 4.28
N GLU A 66 -18.38 -0.26 3.03
CA GLU A 66 -18.43 -1.53 2.29
C GLU A 66 -17.48 -2.56 2.94
N SER A 67 -17.84 -3.85 2.87
CA SER A 67 -16.92 -4.94 3.26
C SER A 67 -15.99 -5.27 2.08
N PRO A 68 -14.71 -5.60 2.32
CA PRO A 68 -14.10 -5.88 3.62
C PRO A 68 -13.50 -4.64 4.32
N PHE A 69 -13.65 -3.44 3.77
CA PHE A 69 -13.04 -2.22 4.31
C PHE A 69 -13.44 -1.96 5.76
N LYS A 70 -14.74 -2.07 6.11
CA LYS A 70 -15.20 -1.71 7.46
C LYS A 70 -14.57 -2.60 8.55
N GLU A 71 -14.32 -3.89 8.26
CA GLU A 71 -13.68 -4.82 9.18
C GLU A 71 -12.19 -4.48 9.36
N TRP A 72 -11.49 -4.19 8.26
CA TRP A 72 -10.09 -3.79 8.30
C TRP A 72 -9.88 -2.43 8.98
N SER A 73 -10.71 -1.44 8.67
CA SER A 73 -10.68 -0.12 9.30
C SER A 73 -10.85 -0.24 10.81
N ALA A 74 -11.86 -0.99 11.28
CA ALA A 74 -12.07 -1.17 12.71
C ALA A 74 -10.84 -1.79 13.40
N ALA A 75 -10.24 -2.83 12.82
CA ALA A 75 -9.10 -3.51 13.42
C ALA A 75 -7.81 -2.67 13.39
N LEU A 76 -7.53 -2.01 12.25
CA LEU A 76 -6.32 -1.18 12.11
C LEU A 76 -6.42 0.10 12.94
N ARG A 77 -7.57 0.76 13.02
CA ARG A 77 -7.77 1.94 13.90
C ARG A 77 -7.65 1.62 15.39
N ALA A 78 -7.83 0.35 15.77
CA ALA A 78 -7.60 -0.11 17.14
C ALA A 78 -6.12 -0.42 17.45
N THR A 79 -5.27 -0.44 16.42
CA THR A 79 -3.85 -0.79 16.55
C THR A 79 -3.04 0.43 17.02
N PRO A 80 -2.32 0.35 18.16
CA PRO A 80 -1.43 1.43 18.60
C PRO A 80 -0.35 1.72 17.56
N GLY A 81 -0.03 3.00 17.35
CA GLY A 81 0.99 3.41 16.38
C GLY A 81 0.62 3.16 14.92
N ILE A 82 -0.64 2.86 14.58
CA ILE A 82 -1.05 2.54 13.20
C ILE A 82 -0.63 3.59 12.16
N LEU A 83 -0.63 4.87 12.54
CA LEU A 83 -0.25 5.99 11.66
C LEU A 83 1.27 6.12 11.47
N ASP A 84 2.08 5.39 12.22
CA ASP A 84 3.52 5.36 12.02
C ASP A 84 3.94 4.31 10.98
N TYR A 85 3.09 3.32 10.67
CA TYR A 85 3.40 2.32 9.64
C TYR A 85 3.35 2.90 8.22
N SER A 86 4.23 2.38 7.35
CA SER A 86 4.26 2.76 5.94
C SER A 86 2.96 2.39 5.21
N ARG A 87 2.65 3.12 4.14
CA ARG A 87 1.56 2.78 3.24
C ARG A 87 1.80 1.39 2.64
N ALA A 88 3.04 1.08 2.24
CA ALA A 88 3.42 -0.21 1.71
C ALA A 88 3.11 -1.36 2.69
N ALA A 89 3.47 -1.25 3.97
CA ALA A 89 3.21 -2.27 4.98
C ALA A 89 1.70 -2.50 5.20
N ILE A 90 0.91 -1.41 5.25
CA ILE A 90 -0.55 -1.51 5.41
C ILE A 90 -1.17 -2.19 4.18
N PHE A 91 -0.75 -1.83 2.97
CA PHE A 91 -1.23 -2.46 1.74
C PHE A 91 -0.83 -3.94 1.67
N ALA A 92 0.43 -4.25 1.95
CA ALA A 92 0.96 -5.61 1.96
C ALA A 92 0.20 -6.49 2.94
N LEU A 93 -0.07 -6.00 4.15
CA LEU A 93 -0.85 -6.70 5.17
C LEU A 93 -2.25 -7.07 4.67
N ILE A 94 -2.98 -6.12 4.09
CA ILE A 94 -4.35 -6.35 3.62
C ILE A 94 -4.36 -7.28 2.41
N ARG A 95 -3.45 -7.08 1.45
CA ARG A 95 -3.38 -7.82 0.18
C ARG A 95 -2.80 -9.23 0.31
N SER A 96 -2.07 -9.50 1.38
CA SER A 96 -1.52 -10.84 1.70
C SER A 96 -2.45 -11.68 2.55
N ALA A 97 -3.52 -11.11 3.11
CA ALA A 97 -4.49 -11.86 3.88
C ALA A 97 -5.33 -12.78 2.99
N HIS A 98 -5.77 -13.90 3.55
CA HIS A 98 -6.72 -14.77 2.86
C HIS A 98 -8.04 -14.01 2.57
N PRO A 99 -8.68 -14.16 1.40
CA PRO A 99 -9.83 -13.34 1.01
C PRO A 99 -11.01 -13.36 2.00
N GLU A 100 -11.21 -14.47 2.72
CA GLU A 100 -12.29 -14.62 3.72
C GLU A 100 -11.88 -14.23 5.15
N PHE A 101 -10.63 -13.82 5.36
CA PHE A 101 -10.07 -13.68 6.70
C PHE A 101 -10.75 -12.60 7.53
N TYR A 102 -11.26 -11.55 6.88
CA TYR A 102 -11.98 -10.45 7.50
C TYR A 102 -13.31 -10.87 8.15
N HIS A 103 -13.86 -12.05 7.83
CA HIS A 103 -15.06 -12.58 8.47
C HIS A 103 -14.84 -13.01 9.93
N TYR A 104 -13.59 -13.08 10.40
CA TYR A 104 -13.23 -13.57 11.74
C TYR A 104 -12.51 -12.50 12.56
N PRO A 105 -13.22 -11.57 13.23
CA PRO A 105 -12.62 -10.42 13.90
C PRO A 105 -11.48 -10.75 14.88
N GLY A 106 -11.66 -11.80 15.70
CA GLY A 106 -10.61 -12.23 16.65
C GLY A 106 -9.34 -12.76 15.97
N ARG A 107 -9.47 -13.37 14.78
CA ARG A 107 -8.32 -13.81 13.98
C ARG A 107 -7.68 -12.65 13.23
N LEU A 108 -8.48 -11.67 12.80
CA LEU A 108 -8.01 -10.47 12.11
C LEU A 108 -6.99 -9.69 12.96
N GLN A 109 -7.30 -9.45 14.24
CA GLN A 109 -6.36 -8.78 15.13
C GLN A 109 -5.08 -9.60 15.35
N GLY A 110 -5.20 -10.93 15.54
CA GLY A 110 -4.04 -11.81 15.69
C GLY A 110 -3.11 -11.78 14.47
N TYR A 111 -3.68 -11.71 13.27
CA TYR A 111 -2.93 -11.57 12.03
C TYR A 111 -2.25 -10.21 11.91
N ILE A 112 -2.94 -9.10 12.22
CA ILE A 112 -2.33 -7.77 12.23
C ILE A 112 -1.10 -7.77 13.15
N ASN A 113 -1.24 -8.25 14.38
CA ASN A 113 -0.14 -8.29 15.35
C ASN A 113 1.03 -9.19 14.89
N ALA A 114 0.75 -10.24 14.10
CA ALA A 114 1.77 -11.17 13.63
C ALA A 114 2.50 -10.71 12.36
N ASN A 115 1.87 -9.86 11.53
CA ASN A 115 2.36 -9.54 10.19
C ASN A 115 2.66 -8.04 9.99
N LEU A 116 2.12 -7.15 10.81
CA LEU A 116 2.43 -5.72 10.77
C LEU A 116 3.66 -5.41 11.64
N THR A 117 4.81 -5.94 11.22
CA THR A 117 6.06 -5.98 11.99
C THR A 117 7.16 -5.06 11.43
N GLU A 118 6.82 -4.19 10.47
CA GLU A 118 7.74 -3.20 9.89
C GLU A 118 8.38 -2.33 10.97
N THR A 119 9.68 -2.04 10.80
CA THR A 119 10.48 -1.21 11.70
C THR A 119 11.09 0.02 11.04
N ASP A 120 11.33 -0.02 9.73
CA ASP A 120 11.69 1.16 8.92
C ASP A 120 10.46 1.60 8.12
N HIS A 121 9.82 2.66 8.59
CA HIS A 121 8.58 3.16 8.00
C HIS A 121 8.82 4.10 6.81
N GLU A 122 10.02 4.70 6.71
CA GLU A 122 10.39 5.65 5.64
C GLU A 122 10.86 4.89 4.39
N ASN A 123 11.48 3.72 4.54
CA ASN A 123 12.02 2.93 3.44
C ASN A 123 11.50 1.47 3.47
N PRO A 124 10.28 1.20 2.97
CA PRO A 124 9.73 -0.14 2.91
C PRO A 124 10.60 -1.07 2.06
N THR A 125 10.64 -2.36 2.41
CA THR A 125 11.40 -3.35 1.65
C THR A 125 10.75 -3.64 0.30
N GLU A 126 11.55 -4.12 -0.67
CA GLU A 126 11.04 -4.61 -1.96
C GLU A 126 9.99 -5.73 -1.80
N GLU A 127 10.15 -6.56 -0.76
CA GLU A 127 9.18 -7.59 -0.40
C GLU A 127 7.83 -6.99 0.01
N ALA A 128 7.84 -5.93 0.82
CA ALA A 128 6.64 -5.20 1.21
C ALA A 128 5.99 -4.51 0.00
N LEU A 129 6.77 -3.89 -0.89
CA LEU A 129 6.27 -3.26 -2.12
C LEU A 129 5.63 -4.30 -3.07
N THR A 130 6.27 -5.46 -3.21
CA THR A 130 5.75 -6.57 -4.03
C THR A 130 4.46 -7.12 -3.43
N ALA A 131 4.41 -7.37 -2.12
CA ALA A 131 3.20 -7.82 -1.43
C ALA A 131 2.07 -6.78 -1.43
N ALA A 132 2.43 -5.49 -1.39
CA ALA A 132 1.52 -4.38 -1.58
C ALA A 132 0.99 -4.27 -3.02
N ARG A 133 1.54 -5.06 -3.96
CA ARG A 133 1.26 -4.99 -5.40
C ARG A 133 1.41 -3.56 -5.94
N HIS A 134 2.49 -2.92 -5.50
CA HIS A 134 2.92 -1.64 -6.03
C HIS A 134 3.35 -1.83 -7.49
N THR A 135 2.76 -1.04 -8.39
CA THR A 135 3.24 -0.95 -9.78
C THR A 135 4.09 0.32 -9.88
N PRO A 136 5.43 0.23 -9.91
CA PRO A 136 6.24 1.42 -10.16
C PRO A 136 5.87 2.01 -11.52
N GLU A 137 6.02 3.32 -11.67
CA GLU A 137 5.95 3.90 -13.01
C GLU A 137 6.97 3.15 -13.87
N LYS A 138 6.50 2.50 -14.93
CA LYS A 138 7.39 2.16 -16.02
C LYS A 138 7.80 3.50 -16.59
N ASP A 139 9.06 3.87 -16.42
CA ASP A 139 9.59 5.04 -17.10
C ASP A 139 9.38 4.82 -18.59
N ALA A 140 8.39 5.52 -19.15
CA ALA A 140 8.02 5.38 -20.55
C ALA A 140 9.20 5.75 -21.46
N VAL A 141 10.12 6.59 -20.98
CA VAL A 141 11.37 6.92 -21.66
C VAL A 141 12.33 5.73 -21.59
N GLU A 142 12.46 5.06 -20.46
CA GLU A 142 13.30 3.87 -20.34
C GLU A 142 12.73 2.70 -21.17
N GLU A 143 11.42 2.48 -21.18
CA GLU A 143 10.77 1.46 -22.01
C GLU A 143 10.90 1.78 -23.50
N ALA A 144 10.73 3.05 -23.90
CA ALA A 144 10.99 3.50 -25.26
C ALA A 144 12.47 3.36 -25.64
N ASN A 145 13.39 3.66 -24.73
CA ASN A 145 14.84 3.49 -24.95
C ASN A 145 15.21 2.00 -25.10
N ARG A 146 14.65 1.11 -24.28
CA ARG A 146 14.82 -0.34 -24.41
C ARG A 146 14.27 -0.85 -25.74
N GLN A 147 13.11 -0.37 -26.18
CA GLN A 147 12.54 -0.71 -27.48
C GLN A 147 13.39 -0.18 -28.64
N LEU A 148 13.92 1.05 -28.54
CA LEU A 148 14.84 1.64 -29.51
C LEU A 148 16.16 0.87 -29.59
N ALA A 149 16.72 0.46 -28.45
CA ALA A 149 17.94 -0.35 -28.38
C ALA A 149 17.73 -1.71 -29.05
N ALA A 150 16.63 -2.42 -28.73
CA ALA A 150 16.26 -3.67 -29.39
C ALA A 150 16.06 -3.47 -30.91
N ALA A 151 15.40 -2.39 -31.35
CA ALA A 151 15.22 -2.07 -32.76
C ALA A 151 16.54 -1.73 -33.49
N ARG A 152 17.59 -1.33 -32.76
CA ARG A 152 18.94 -1.09 -33.28
C ARG A 152 19.81 -2.37 -33.31
N GLY A 153 19.28 -3.50 -32.84
CA GLY A 153 20.01 -4.77 -32.73
C GLY A 153 20.89 -4.84 -31.48
N GLU A 154 20.70 -3.94 -30.51
CA GLU A 154 21.35 -4.07 -29.20
C GLU A 154 20.62 -5.14 -28.38
N TYR A 155 21.39 -5.95 -27.64
CA TYR A 155 20.82 -6.95 -26.76
C TYR A 155 20.16 -6.27 -25.56
N VAL A 156 18.87 -6.52 -25.37
CA VAL A 156 18.08 -6.05 -24.24
C VAL A 156 17.47 -7.26 -23.54
N GLU A 157 17.85 -7.46 -22.28
CA GLU A 157 17.38 -8.57 -21.46
C GLU A 157 15.83 -8.55 -21.35
N GLY A 158 15.20 -9.69 -21.69
CA GLY A 158 13.74 -9.83 -21.69
C GLY A 158 13.01 -9.34 -22.96
N ILE A 159 13.71 -8.74 -23.94
CA ILE A 159 13.16 -8.33 -25.24
C ILE A 159 13.86 -9.03 -26.42
N SER A 160 15.20 -9.11 -26.38
CA SER A 160 15.99 -9.73 -27.44
C SER A 160 15.99 -11.26 -27.33
N ASP A 161 16.02 -11.97 -28.46
CA ASP A 161 16.20 -13.43 -28.47
C ASP A 161 17.63 -13.74 -27.97
N PRO A 162 17.79 -14.54 -26.89
CA PRO A 162 19.11 -14.92 -26.39
C PRO A 162 19.95 -15.72 -27.39
N ASN A 163 19.35 -16.20 -28.49
CA ASN A 163 20.02 -16.92 -29.58
C ASN A 163 20.22 -16.06 -30.83
N ASP A 164 19.92 -14.76 -30.81
CA ASP A 164 20.13 -13.89 -31.97
C ASP A 164 21.64 -13.70 -32.21
N PRO A 165 22.18 -14.08 -33.38
CA PRO A 165 23.60 -13.93 -33.66
C PRO A 165 23.95 -12.44 -33.84
N LYS A 166 25.01 -12.00 -33.14
CA LYS A 166 25.59 -10.65 -33.26
C LYS A 166 26.09 -10.33 -34.67
#